data_AF-A0AAN8WMZ2-F1
#
_entry.id   AF-A0AAN8WMZ2-F1
#
_cell.length_a   1.000
_cell.length_b   1.000
_cell.length_c   1.000
_cell.angle_alpha   90.00
_cell.angle_beta   90.00
_cell.angle_gamma   90.00
#
_symmetry.space_group_name_H-M   'P 1'
#
loop_
_entity.id
_entity.type
_entity.pdbx_description
1 polymer ?
#
loop_
_entity_poly.entity_id
_entity_poly.type
_entity_poly.pdbx_seq_one_letter_code
_entity_poly.pdbx_strand_id
1 'polypeptide(L)'
;MDVNKAFSEASQLIQRKLPHAAQVLKPKKKWMQTIPEKNCDVVMVMAPSTQESTVLWLKNIIEAQLPQLTVTVKNISSAKSFGIYLHASFDGLLRGAEEMRVVKRTKPEHGGSLKEFSLSEIQVFQAVDDEEAFFSTQERQSIVLHILNSLRAKQEERIEKAKIRAGRAIIPKLLSKGIIHALLPLHERTNLKPLKSKWVPTVFQQQPIDEIQKYFGSRIAFYFAWLGHYTTALLIPALIGIIFWVCLIYLCGVIAYFSHN
;
A
#
# COMPACT_ATOMS: atom_id res chain seq x y z
N MET A 1 19.04 -22.20 -13.02
CA MET A 1 19.61 -21.54 -11.82
C MET A 1 18.48 -20.76 -11.18
N ASP A 2 17.95 -21.23 -10.05
CA ASP A 2 16.73 -20.70 -9.45
C ASP A 2 16.89 -19.25 -8.99
N VAL A 3 16.23 -18.33 -9.70
CA VAL A 3 16.19 -16.89 -9.37
C VAL A 3 15.75 -16.68 -7.92
N ASN A 4 14.82 -17.50 -7.43
CA ASN A 4 14.36 -17.47 -6.04
C ASN A 4 15.46 -17.83 -5.03
N LYS A 5 16.36 -18.76 -5.38
CA LYS A 5 17.50 -19.13 -4.55
C LYS A 5 18.51 -18.00 -4.49
N ALA A 6 18.82 -17.40 -5.64
CA ALA A 6 19.71 -16.24 -5.76
C ALA A 6 19.19 -15.01 -4.97
N PHE A 7 17.88 -14.72 -5.02
CA PHE A 7 17.28 -13.64 -4.23
C PHE A 7 17.31 -13.94 -2.73
N SER A 8 17.13 -15.20 -2.32
CA SER A 8 17.22 -15.60 -0.92
C SER A 8 18.65 -15.46 -0.38
N GLU A 9 19.64 -15.84 -1.18
CA GLU A 9 21.06 -15.77 -0.86
C GLU A 9 21.53 -14.31 -0.82
N ALA A 10 21.10 -13.48 -1.78
CA ALA A 10 21.35 -12.03 -1.78
C ALA A 10 20.72 -11.35 -0.55
N SER A 11 19.48 -11.73 -0.19
CA SER A 11 18.84 -11.22 1.03
C SER A 11 19.58 -11.64 2.30
N GLN A 12 20.15 -12.85 2.35
CA GLN A 12 20.96 -13.31 3.49
C GLN A 12 22.31 -12.59 3.57
N LEU A 13 22.94 -12.30 2.43
CA LEU A 13 24.19 -11.55 2.35
C LEU A 13 24.02 -10.09 2.79
N ILE A 14 22.93 -9.44 2.37
CA ILE A 14 22.58 -8.07 2.81
C ILE A 14 22.32 -8.03 4.32
N GLN A 15 21.60 -9.02 4.86
CA GLN A 15 21.37 -9.13 6.32
C GLN A 15 22.64 -9.36 7.13
N ARG A 16 23.65 -10.04 6.55
CA ARG A 16 24.97 -10.22 7.17
C ARG A 16 25.82 -8.96 7.14
N LYS A 17 25.78 -8.19 6.04
CA LYS A 17 26.60 -6.97 5.89
C LYS A 17 26.03 -5.73 6.60
N LEU A 18 24.73 -5.71 6.89
CA LEU A 18 24.06 -4.60 7.57
C LEU A 18 23.26 -5.11 8.78
N PRO A 19 23.92 -5.49 9.89
CA PRO A 19 23.25 -6.06 11.07
C PRO A 19 22.19 -5.13 11.67
N HIS A 20 22.41 -3.81 11.58
CA HIS A 20 21.45 -2.79 12.02
C HIS A 20 20.17 -2.76 11.18
N ALA A 21 20.27 -2.94 9.84
CA ALA A 21 19.08 -3.00 8.97
C ALA A 21 18.26 -4.28 9.23
N ALA A 22 18.93 -5.41 9.50
CA ALA A 22 18.27 -6.66 9.90
C ALA A 22 17.58 -6.54 11.27
N GLN A 23 18.16 -5.82 12.23
CA GLN A 23 17.55 -5.53 13.53
C GLN A 23 16.33 -4.61 13.45
N VAL A 24 16.27 -3.68 12.48
CA VAL A 24 15.09 -2.83 12.24
C VAL A 24 13.96 -3.60 11.55
N LEU A 25 14.28 -4.56 10.66
CA LEU A 25 13.30 -5.31 9.88
C LEU A 25 12.68 -6.51 10.63
N LYS A 26 13.43 -7.18 11.50
CA LYS A 26 12.96 -8.34 12.29
C LYS A 26 11.75 -8.04 13.20
N PRO A 27 11.71 -6.95 14.00
CA PRO A 27 10.54 -6.61 14.81
C PRO A 27 9.35 -6.24 13.94
N LYS A 28 9.56 -5.53 12.83
CA LYS A 28 8.52 -5.18 11.84
C LYS A 28 7.85 -6.43 11.25
N LYS A 29 8.63 -7.47 10.93
CA LYS A 29 8.14 -8.73 10.35
C LYS A 29 7.37 -9.60 11.35
N LYS A 30 7.85 -9.71 12.59
CA LYS A 30 7.12 -10.42 13.67
C LYS A 30 5.83 -9.69 14.05
N TRP A 31 5.86 -8.36 14.11
CA TRP A 31 4.70 -7.52 14.36
C TRP A 31 3.59 -7.70 13.30
N MET A 32 3.96 -7.75 12.02
CA MET A 32 2.99 -7.99 10.94
C MET A 32 2.36 -9.40 10.99
N GLN A 33 2.93 -10.36 11.74
CA GLN A 33 2.43 -11.74 11.87
C GLN A 33 1.42 -11.92 13.01
N THR A 34 1.27 -10.95 13.92
CA THR A 34 0.35 -11.01 15.06
C THR A 34 -0.98 -10.29 14.83
N ILE A 35 -1.19 -9.76 13.63
CA ILE A 35 -2.41 -9.04 13.26
C ILE A 35 -3.50 -10.08 12.97
N PRO A 36 -4.68 -10.03 13.62
CA PRO A 36 -5.78 -10.92 13.28
C PRO A 36 -6.08 -10.79 11.79
N GLU A 37 -5.92 -11.88 11.06
CA GLU A 37 -5.96 -11.91 9.58
C GLU A 37 -7.37 -11.67 9.01
N LYS A 38 -8.39 -11.54 9.85
CA LYS A 38 -9.77 -11.32 9.42
C LYS A 38 -10.24 -9.93 9.84
N ASN A 39 -10.65 -9.14 8.85
CA ASN A 39 -11.39 -7.88 8.97
C ASN A 39 -10.61 -6.71 9.60
N CYS A 40 -9.47 -6.33 9.01
CA CYS A 40 -8.81 -5.07 9.36
C CYS A 40 -8.28 -4.37 8.11
N ASP A 41 -8.71 -3.12 7.92
CA ASP A 41 -8.34 -2.31 6.76
C ASP A 41 -7.10 -1.47 7.07
N VAL A 42 -7.07 -0.81 8.24
CA VAL A 42 -6.00 0.13 8.65
C VAL A 42 -5.62 -0.11 10.11
N VAL A 43 -4.32 -0.02 10.41
CA VAL A 43 -3.80 0.05 11.78
C VAL A 43 -3.18 1.40 12.06
N MET A 44 -3.62 2.00 13.15
CA MET A 44 -3.03 3.19 13.74
C MET A 44 -2.07 2.77 14.85
N VAL A 45 -0.80 3.10 14.67
CA VAL A 45 0.26 2.80 15.64
C VAL A 45 0.48 4.03 16.51
N MET A 46 0.33 3.87 17.82
CA MET A 46 0.59 4.92 18.80
C MET A 46 2.09 5.01 19.09
N ALA A 47 2.57 6.20 19.47
CA ALA A 47 3.94 6.35 19.90
C ALA A 47 4.18 5.58 21.21
N PRO A 48 5.39 5.02 21.46
CA PRO A 48 5.68 4.32 22.72
C PRO A 48 5.54 5.21 23.97
N SER A 49 5.60 6.54 23.79
CA SER A 49 5.42 7.52 24.87
C SER A 49 3.95 7.86 25.16
N THR A 50 3.01 7.37 24.36
CA THR A 50 1.58 7.72 24.47
C THR A 50 0.94 6.98 25.64
N GLN A 51 0.17 7.72 26.43
CA GLN A 51 -0.51 7.17 27.60
C GLN A 51 -1.73 6.32 27.19
N GLU A 52 -2.02 5.25 27.94
CA GLU A 52 -3.17 4.38 27.70
C GLU A 52 -4.51 5.15 27.75
N SER A 53 -4.61 6.15 28.62
CA SER A 53 -5.76 7.06 28.70
C SER A 53 -6.04 7.77 27.37
N THR A 54 -4.99 8.24 26.68
CA THR A 54 -5.08 8.87 25.35
C THR A 54 -5.58 7.87 24.30
N VAL A 55 -5.14 6.61 24.38
CA VAL A 55 -5.55 5.55 23.44
C VAL A 55 -7.03 5.21 23.62
N LEU A 56 -7.48 5.05 24.87
CA LEU A 56 -8.89 4.77 25.19
C LEU A 56 -9.79 5.95 24.85
N TRP A 57 -9.33 7.17 25.12
CA TRP A 57 -10.02 8.39 24.71
C TRP A 57 -10.23 8.43 23.19
N LEU A 58 -9.18 8.11 22.41
CA LEU A 58 -9.25 8.12 20.95
C LEU A 58 -10.19 7.03 20.43
N LYS A 59 -10.14 5.82 21.03
CA LYS A 59 -11.10 4.74 20.73
C LYS A 59 -12.54 5.24 20.91
N ASN A 60 -12.85 5.80 22.08
CA ASN A 60 -14.21 6.24 22.41
C ASN A 60 -14.72 7.33 21.46
N ILE A 61 -13.86 8.27 21.06
CA ILE A 61 -14.24 9.32 20.12
C ILE A 61 -14.48 8.78 18.72
N ILE A 62 -13.64 7.84 18.25
CA ILE A 62 -13.85 7.22 16.94
C ILE A 62 -15.18 6.46 16.94
N GLU A 63 -15.45 5.65 17.95
CA GLU A 63 -16.72 4.91 18.06
C GLU A 63 -17.94 5.84 18.17
N ALA A 64 -17.81 6.97 18.87
CA ALA A 64 -18.91 7.91 19.06
C ALA A 64 -19.21 8.80 17.84
N GLN A 65 -18.22 9.10 17.00
CA GLN A 65 -18.38 9.99 15.84
C GLN A 65 -18.39 9.26 14.50
N LEU A 66 -17.83 8.05 14.43
CA LEU A 66 -17.67 7.26 13.22
C LEU A 66 -18.24 5.84 13.46
N PRO A 67 -19.57 5.70 13.63
CA PRO A 67 -20.21 4.41 13.91
C PRO A 67 -19.99 3.36 12.80
N GLN A 68 -19.62 3.80 11.61
CA GLN A 68 -19.26 2.94 10.48
C GLN A 68 -17.89 2.25 10.62
N LEU A 69 -17.09 2.61 11.63
CA LEU A 69 -15.79 1.99 11.92
C LEU A 69 -15.84 1.18 13.22
N THR A 70 -15.50 -0.10 13.12
CA THR A 70 -15.21 -0.97 14.26
C THR A 70 -13.77 -0.76 14.71
N VAL A 71 -13.58 -0.55 16.02
CA VAL A 71 -12.28 -0.20 16.61
C VAL A 71 -11.85 -1.27 17.61
N THR A 72 -10.67 -1.85 17.41
CA THR A 72 -10.06 -2.80 18.36
C THR A 72 -8.71 -2.29 18.81
N VAL A 73 -8.48 -2.19 20.11
CA VAL A 73 -7.17 -1.78 20.67
C VAL A 73 -6.39 -3.02 21.10
N LYS A 74 -5.12 -3.11 20.72
CA LYS A 74 -4.20 -4.15 21.20
C LYS A 74 -2.89 -3.55 21.68
N ASN A 75 -2.35 -4.13 22.75
CA ASN A 75 -1.00 -3.85 23.20
C ASN A 75 0.01 -4.59 22.30
N ILE A 76 1.02 -3.87 21.83
CA ILE A 76 2.11 -4.41 21.03
C ILE A 76 3.33 -4.55 21.94
N SER A 77 3.43 -5.71 22.61
CA SER A 77 4.48 -5.97 23.61
C SER A 77 5.90 -5.79 23.06
N SER A 78 6.14 -6.14 21.79
CA SER A 78 7.46 -6.01 21.16
C SER A 78 7.91 -4.56 20.92
N ALA A 79 6.95 -3.63 20.79
CA ALA A 79 7.20 -2.23 20.49
C ALA A 79 6.93 -1.31 21.69
N LYS A 80 6.45 -1.86 22.82
CA LYS A 80 5.97 -1.12 24.00
C LYS A 80 5.01 0.01 23.60
N SER A 81 4.10 -0.30 22.68
CA SER A 81 3.15 0.68 22.14
C SER A 81 1.77 0.05 21.94
N PHE A 82 0.76 0.88 21.74
CA PHE A 82 -0.59 0.43 21.42
C PHE A 82 -0.83 0.50 19.92
N GLY A 83 -1.59 -0.47 19.39
CA GLY A 83 -2.13 -0.47 18.03
C GLY A 83 -3.64 -0.41 18.07
N ILE A 84 -4.22 0.53 17.33
CA ILE A 84 -5.67 0.62 17.10
C ILE A 84 -5.96 0.05 15.71
N TYR A 85 -6.69 -1.05 15.67
CA TYR A 85 -7.10 -1.77 14.47
C TYR A 85 -8.48 -1.28 14.07
N LEU A 86 -8.61 -0.87 12.82
CA LEU A 86 -9.79 -0.22 12.27
C LEU A 86 -10.34 -1.05 11.12
N HIS A 87 -11.66 -1.21 11.13
CA HIS A 87 -12.40 -1.92 10.11
C HIS A 87 -13.67 -1.16 9.76
N ALA A 88 -13.93 -0.93 8.48
CA ALA A 88 -15.18 -0.34 8.04
C ALA A 88 -16.22 -1.40 7.69
N SER A 89 -17.48 -1.16 8.07
CA SER A 89 -18.62 -1.91 7.56
C SER A 89 -18.83 -1.65 6.07
N PHE A 90 -19.49 -2.56 5.36
CA PHE A 90 -19.79 -2.39 3.94
C PHE A 90 -20.57 -1.09 3.67
N ASP A 91 -21.62 -0.80 4.46
CA ASP A 91 -22.38 0.46 4.35
C ASP A 91 -21.49 1.69 4.56
N GLY A 92 -20.56 1.61 5.52
CA GLY A 92 -19.55 2.65 5.76
C GLY A 92 -18.66 2.89 4.54
N LEU A 93 -18.24 1.81 3.89
CA LEU A 93 -17.44 1.89 2.67
C LEU A 93 -18.22 2.46 1.50
N LEU A 94 -19.48 2.07 1.33
CA LEU A 94 -20.33 2.60 0.26
C LEU A 94 -20.54 4.11 0.41
N ARG A 95 -20.88 4.59 1.62
CA ARG A 95 -21.03 6.03 1.90
C ARG A 95 -19.73 6.79 1.66
N GLY A 96 -18.62 6.29 2.19
CA GLY A 96 -17.32 6.90 1.98
C GLY A 96 -16.87 6.88 0.51
N ALA A 97 -17.25 5.86 -0.26
CA ALA A 97 -16.99 5.78 -1.69
C ALA A 97 -17.78 6.83 -2.49
N GLU A 98 -19.03 7.09 -2.13
CA GLU A 98 -19.85 8.15 -2.73
C GLU A 98 -19.30 9.54 -2.39
N GLU A 99 -18.94 9.79 -1.13
CA GLU A 99 -18.30 11.04 -0.69
C GLU A 99 -16.98 11.30 -1.44
N MET A 100 -16.20 10.24 -1.65
CA MET A 100 -14.95 10.29 -2.41
C MET A 100 -15.14 10.29 -3.93
N ARG A 101 -16.37 10.11 -4.43
CA ARG A 101 -16.71 9.96 -5.86
C ARG A 101 -15.87 8.89 -6.56
N VAL A 102 -15.73 7.74 -5.90
CA VAL A 102 -14.98 6.60 -6.45
C VAL A 102 -15.61 6.20 -7.79
N VAL A 103 -14.78 6.04 -8.82
CA VAL A 103 -15.26 5.62 -10.14
C VAL A 103 -15.31 4.10 -10.20
N LYS A 104 -16.48 3.56 -10.55
CA LYS A 104 -16.73 2.11 -10.67
C LYS A 104 -17.26 1.76 -12.06
N ARG A 105 -17.12 0.50 -12.45
CA ARG A 105 -17.62 0.00 -13.74
C ARG A 105 -19.09 -0.40 -13.63
N THR A 106 -19.90 0.05 -14.57
CA THR A 106 -21.32 -0.34 -14.66
C THR A 106 -21.46 -1.74 -15.26
N LYS A 107 -22.57 -2.41 -14.97
CA LYS A 107 -22.86 -3.72 -15.55
C LYS A 107 -22.97 -3.62 -17.09
N PRO A 108 -22.63 -4.68 -17.85
CA PRO A 108 -22.67 -4.64 -19.31
C PRO A 108 -24.02 -4.23 -19.88
N GLU A 109 -25.12 -4.66 -19.24
CA GLU A 109 -26.49 -4.27 -19.62
C GLU A 109 -26.79 -2.77 -19.43
N HIS A 110 -25.97 -2.08 -18.62
CA HIS A 110 -26.01 -0.63 -18.41
C HIS A 110 -24.85 0.08 -19.14
N GLY A 111 -24.35 -0.49 -20.24
CA GLY A 111 -23.33 0.11 -21.11
C GLY A 111 -21.87 -0.17 -20.71
N GLY A 112 -21.61 -0.82 -19.57
CA GLY A 112 -20.28 -1.28 -19.17
C GLY A 112 -19.21 -0.18 -18.94
N SER A 113 -19.62 1.08 -18.86
CA SER A 113 -18.73 2.25 -18.77
C SER A 113 -18.23 2.48 -17.34
N LEU A 114 -17.27 3.40 -17.20
CA LEU A 114 -16.86 3.91 -15.91
C LEU A 114 -17.79 5.07 -15.50
N LYS A 115 -18.29 5.05 -14.27
CA LYS A 115 -19.20 6.07 -13.71
C LYS A 115 -18.82 6.36 -12.26
N GLU A 116 -18.99 7.61 -11.82
CA GLU A 116 -18.90 7.95 -10.40
C GLU A 116 -19.92 7.13 -9.60
N PHE A 117 -19.46 6.55 -8.50
CA PHE A 117 -20.29 5.72 -7.65
C PHE A 117 -21.36 6.56 -6.97
N SER A 118 -22.61 6.09 -7.04
CA SER A 118 -23.71 6.62 -6.23
C SER A 118 -24.46 5.48 -5.56
N LEU A 119 -24.79 5.69 -4.28
CA LEU A 119 -25.61 4.79 -3.50
C LEU A 119 -27.03 4.65 -4.06
N SER A 120 -27.58 5.73 -4.63
CA SER A 120 -28.92 5.73 -5.23
C SER A 120 -29.06 4.80 -6.43
N GLU A 121 -27.97 4.60 -7.17
CA GLU A 121 -27.92 3.79 -8.39
C GLU A 121 -27.04 2.54 -8.21
N ILE A 122 -26.92 2.03 -6.98
CA ILE A 122 -25.97 0.97 -6.62
C ILE A 122 -26.09 -0.28 -7.51
N GLN A 123 -27.31 -0.61 -7.95
CA GLN A 123 -27.62 -1.79 -8.76
C GLN A 123 -27.04 -1.75 -10.18
N VAL A 124 -26.63 -0.57 -10.64
CA VAL A 124 -26.02 -0.34 -11.96
C VAL A 124 -24.56 -0.79 -11.99
N PHE A 125 -23.91 -0.96 -10.83
CA PHE A 125 -22.48 -1.28 -10.74
C PHE A 125 -22.20 -2.79 -10.71
N GLN A 126 -21.07 -3.19 -11.29
CA GLN A 126 -20.61 -4.58 -11.29
C GLN A 126 -20.24 -5.06 -9.88
N ALA A 127 -20.44 -6.36 -9.63
CA ALA A 127 -20.03 -7.05 -8.41
C ALA A 127 -20.57 -6.45 -7.10
N VAL A 128 -21.69 -5.73 -7.14
CA VAL A 128 -22.32 -5.13 -5.94
C VAL A 128 -22.76 -6.19 -4.92
N ASP A 129 -23.12 -7.38 -5.40
CA ASP A 129 -23.60 -8.49 -4.57
C ASP A 129 -22.47 -9.21 -3.81
N ASP A 130 -21.21 -8.91 -4.13
CA ASP A 130 -20.02 -9.48 -3.51
C ASP A 130 -19.20 -8.37 -2.83
N GLU A 131 -19.33 -8.26 -1.51
CA GLU A 131 -18.62 -7.24 -0.71
C GLU A 131 -17.10 -7.31 -0.86
N GLU A 132 -16.53 -8.50 -1.03
CA GLU A 132 -15.08 -8.70 -1.15
C GLU A 132 -14.58 -8.29 -2.54
N ALA A 133 -15.39 -8.51 -3.59
CA ALA A 133 -15.04 -8.15 -4.95
C ALA A 133 -15.35 -6.68 -5.28
N PHE A 134 -16.37 -6.09 -4.67
CA PHE A 134 -16.84 -4.74 -4.99
C PHE A 134 -15.78 -3.68 -4.72
N PHE A 135 -15.14 -3.74 -3.55
CA PHE A 135 -14.05 -2.86 -3.16
C PHE A 135 -12.72 -3.60 -3.13
N SER A 136 -11.75 -3.12 -3.91
CA SER A 136 -10.37 -3.56 -3.76
C SER A 136 -9.82 -3.17 -2.38
N THR A 137 -8.82 -3.94 -1.90
CA THR A 137 -8.14 -3.66 -0.63
C THR A 137 -7.62 -2.20 -0.57
N GLN A 138 -7.11 -1.67 -1.68
CA GLN A 138 -6.63 -0.30 -1.77
C GLN A 138 -7.76 0.73 -1.62
N GLU A 139 -8.91 0.51 -2.26
CA GLU A 139 -10.07 1.40 -2.14
C GLU A 139 -10.59 1.41 -0.72
N ARG A 140 -10.75 0.23 -0.09
CA ARG A 140 -11.18 0.11 1.31
C ARG A 140 -10.29 0.93 2.24
N GLN A 141 -8.97 0.78 2.10
CA GLN A 141 -7.98 1.51 2.90
C GLN A 141 -8.04 3.02 2.66
N SER A 142 -8.23 3.45 1.41
CA SER A 142 -8.35 4.87 1.07
C SER A 142 -9.62 5.49 1.64
N ILE A 143 -10.74 4.76 1.60
CA ILE A 143 -12.02 5.18 2.17
C ILE A 143 -11.92 5.27 3.70
N VAL A 144 -11.35 4.27 4.36
CA VAL A 144 -11.13 4.30 5.82
C VAL A 144 -10.24 5.48 6.21
N LEU A 145 -9.17 5.74 5.46
CA LEU A 145 -8.32 6.91 5.70
C LEU A 145 -9.07 8.23 5.52
N HIS A 146 -9.95 8.32 4.51
CA HIS A 146 -10.82 9.48 4.30
C HIS A 146 -11.75 9.70 5.49
N ILE A 147 -12.44 8.65 5.94
CA ILE A 147 -13.33 8.67 7.11
C ILE A 147 -12.57 9.08 8.38
N LEU A 148 -11.40 8.53 8.64
CA LEU A 148 -10.58 8.93 9.80
C LEU A 148 -10.17 10.41 9.73
N ASN A 149 -9.84 10.89 8.54
CA ASN A 149 -9.50 12.29 8.32
C ASN A 149 -10.72 13.22 8.34
N SER A 150 -11.96 12.71 8.39
CA SER A 150 -13.17 13.51 8.60
C SER A 150 -13.45 13.77 10.09
N LEU A 151 -12.83 13.00 11.01
CA LEU A 151 -12.99 13.17 12.45
C LEU A 151 -12.59 14.58 12.92
N ARG A 152 -13.50 15.28 13.60
CA ARG A 152 -13.30 16.65 14.13
C ARG A 152 -13.48 16.70 15.65
N ALA A 153 -12.72 17.58 16.31
CA ALA A 153 -12.94 17.86 17.72
C ALA A 153 -14.24 18.64 17.91
N LYS A 154 -15.16 18.14 18.76
CA LYS A 154 -16.43 18.83 19.04
C LYS A 154 -16.22 20.04 19.95
N GLN A 155 -15.26 19.95 20.86
CA GLN A 155 -14.89 21.00 21.80
C GLN A 155 -13.38 21.21 21.80
N GLU A 156 -12.89 22.16 22.60
CA GLU A 156 -11.45 22.29 22.80
C GLU A 156 -10.94 21.11 23.64
N GLU A 157 -10.07 20.31 23.05
CA GLU A 157 -9.50 19.11 23.67
C GLU A 157 -8.01 19.31 23.88
N ARG A 158 -7.54 19.02 25.10
CA ARG A 158 -6.13 19.04 25.46
C ARG A 158 -5.69 17.63 25.80
N ILE A 159 -4.81 17.09 24.97
CA ILE A 159 -4.39 15.70 25.01
C ILE A 159 -2.87 15.69 24.99
N GLU A 160 -2.25 15.36 26.12
CA GLU A 160 -0.79 15.40 26.27
C GLU A 160 -0.19 16.74 25.77
N LYS A 161 0.65 16.67 24.73
CA LYS A 161 1.31 17.79 24.03
C LYS A 161 0.47 18.41 22.90
N ALA A 162 -0.75 17.93 22.67
CA ALA A 162 -1.65 18.41 21.64
C ALA A 162 -2.77 19.27 22.24
N LYS A 163 -2.94 20.46 21.68
CA LYS A 163 -4.14 21.30 21.87
C LYS A 163 -4.91 21.33 20.56
N ILE A 164 -6.15 20.84 20.59
CA ILE A 164 -7.04 20.74 19.43
C ILE A 164 -8.22 21.68 19.67
N ARG A 165 -8.38 22.69 18.81
CA ARG A 165 -9.54 23.58 18.86
C ARG A 165 -10.76 22.89 18.28
N ALA A 166 -11.95 23.28 18.73
CA ALA A 166 -13.21 22.82 18.17
C ALA A 166 -13.24 22.99 16.64
N GLY A 167 -13.82 22.01 15.94
CA GLY A 167 -13.92 21.97 14.49
C GLY A 167 -12.63 21.61 13.73
N ARG A 168 -11.50 21.34 14.41
CA ARG A 168 -10.25 20.91 13.75
C ARG A 168 -10.14 19.39 13.67
N ALA A 169 -9.44 18.92 12.63
CA ALA A 169 -9.20 17.50 12.41
C ALA A 169 -8.29 16.90 13.50
N ILE A 170 -8.75 15.82 14.13
CA ILE A 170 -8.06 15.19 15.26
C ILE A 170 -6.85 14.41 14.76
N ILE A 171 -7.04 13.50 13.80
CA ILE A 171 -6.02 12.55 13.35
C ILE A 171 -4.76 13.24 12.80
N PRO A 172 -4.85 14.21 11.86
CA PRO A 172 -3.66 14.92 11.36
C PRO A 172 -2.92 15.70 12.46
N LYS A 173 -3.67 16.23 13.45
CA LYS A 173 -3.07 16.98 14.56
C LYS A 173 -2.29 16.06 15.49
N LEU A 174 -2.83 14.89 15.82
CA LEU A 174 -2.15 13.88 16.65
C LEU A 174 -0.92 13.29 15.94
N LEU A 175 -0.97 13.10 14.62
CA LEU A 175 0.19 12.74 13.80
C LEU A 175 1.28 13.82 13.84
N SER A 176 0.91 15.10 13.64
CA SER A 176 1.87 16.22 13.66
C SER A 176 2.57 16.39 15.02
N LYS A 177 1.91 15.95 16.10
CA LYS A 177 2.45 16.00 17.46
C LYS A 177 3.20 14.73 17.83
N GLY A 178 3.21 13.69 16.98
CA GLY A 178 3.83 12.41 17.27
C GLY A 178 3.22 11.71 18.48
N ILE A 179 1.90 11.84 18.66
CA ILE A 179 1.11 11.01 19.57
C ILE A 179 0.70 9.74 18.81
N ILE A 180 0.23 9.92 17.57
CA ILE A 180 0.14 8.84 16.59
C ILE A 180 1.48 8.77 15.87
N HIS A 181 2.10 7.59 15.83
CA HIS A 181 3.36 7.37 15.11
C HIS A 181 3.12 7.18 13.61
N ALA A 182 2.14 6.34 13.24
CA ALA A 182 1.82 6.07 11.84
C ALA A 182 0.39 5.54 11.67
N LEU A 183 -0.18 5.78 10.48
CA LEU A 183 -1.35 5.05 9.96
C LEU A 183 -0.86 4.13 8.85
N LEU A 184 -1.08 2.83 9.01
CA LEU A 184 -0.55 1.81 8.12
C LEU A 184 -1.69 1.00 7.52
N PRO A 185 -1.83 0.97 6.18
CA PRO A 185 -2.74 0.04 5.53
C PRO A 185 -2.30 -1.40 5.79
N LEU A 186 -3.25 -2.29 6.01
CA LEU A 186 -2.95 -3.69 6.23
C LEU A 186 -2.94 -4.49 4.95
N HIS A 187 -1.81 -5.11 4.65
CA HIS A 187 -1.65 -5.95 3.47
C HIS A 187 -2.33 -7.31 3.65
N GLU A 188 -3.27 -7.61 2.75
CA GLU A 188 -3.83 -8.94 2.64
C GLU A 188 -2.80 -9.88 1.98
N ARG A 189 -2.30 -10.85 2.76
CA ARG A 189 -1.21 -11.74 2.33
C ARG A 189 -1.67 -12.80 1.33
N THR A 190 -2.95 -13.17 1.41
CA THR A 190 -3.67 -14.05 0.48
C THR A 190 -3.56 -13.52 -0.94
N ASN A 191 -3.74 -12.22 -1.14
CA ASN A 191 -3.69 -11.57 -2.45
C ASN A 191 -2.24 -11.25 -2.90
N LEU A 192 -1.34 -10.94 -1.96
CA LEU A 192 0.04 -10.58 -2.30
C LEU A 192 0.90 -11.76 -2.75
N LYS A 193 0.73 -12.94 -2.15
CA LYS A 193 1.50 -14.15 -2.49
C LYS A 193 1.37 -14.57 -3.97
N PRO A 194 0.17 -14.74 -4.53
CA PRO A 194 0.00 -15.12 -5.94
C PRO A 194 0.50 -14.02 -6.88
N LEU A 195 0.20 -12.75 -6.60
CA LEU A 195 0.69 -11.61 -7.38
C LEU A 195 2.22 -11.61 -7.44
N LYS A 196 2.89 -11.77 -6.29
CA LYS A 196 4.35 -11.83 -6.22
C LYS A 196 4.92 -13.01 -7.02
N SER A 197 4.30 -14.18 -6.93
CA SER A 197 4.72 -15.37 -7.66
C SER A 197 4.58 -15.20 -9.16
N LYS A 198 3.58 -14.47 -9.63
CA LYS A 198 3.32 -14.23 -11.06
C LYS A 198 4.15 -13.07 -11.63
N TRP A 199 4.49 -12.07 -10.82
CA TRP A 199 5.11 -10.82 -11.26
C TRP A 199 6.64 -10.78 -11.10
N VAL A 200 7.20 -11.28 -10.00
CA VAL A 200 8.64 -11.16 -9.72
C VAL A 200 9.54 -12.00 -10.64
N PRO A 201 9.19 -13.24 -11.04
CA PRO A 201 10.09 -14.05 -11.88
C PRO A 201 10.07 -13.65 -13.37
N THR A 202 9.16 -12.76 -13.77
CA THR A 202 8.82 -12.48 -15.16
C THR A 202 9.54 -11.24 -15.67
N VAL A 203 10.84 -11.40 -15.95
CA VAL A 203 11.69 -10.32 -16.47
C VAL A 203 11.38 -9.98 -17.95
N PHE A 204 10.92 -10.96 -18.72
CA PHE A 204 10.66 -10.83 -20.17
C PHE A 204 9.20 -11.05 -20.58
N GLN A 205 8.29 -11.20 -19.61
CA GLN A 205 6.86 -11.33 -19.91
C GLN A 205 6.13 -10.03 -19.61
N GLN A 206 4.93 -9.90 -20.20
CA GLN A 206 4.05 -8.77 -19.92
C GLN A 206 3.72 -8.74 -18.42
N GLN A 207 3.98 -7.58 -17.79
CA GLN A 207 3.72 -7.39 -16.38
C GLN A 207 2.20 -7.36 -16.12
N PRO A 208 1.70 -7.95 -15.01
CA PRO A 208 0.28 -7.94 -14.67
C PRO A 208 -0.11 -6.58 -14.05
N ILE A 209 -0.12 -5.52 -14.86
CA ILE A 209 -0.34 -4.13 -14.40
C ILE A 209 -1.70 -3.96 -13.72
N ASP A 210 -2.75 -4.61 -14.22
CA ASP A 210 -4.10 -4.50 -13.64
C ASP A 210 -4.16 -5.09 -12.22
N GLU A 211 -3.45 -6.20 -11.97
CA GLU A 211 -3.37 -6.81 -10.64
C GLU A 211 -2.53 -5.95 -9.69
N ILE A 212 -1.44 -5.35 -10.18
CA ILE A 212 -0.63 -4.38 -9.43
C ILE A 212 -1.48 -3.15 -9.09
N GLN A 213 -2.29 -2.65 -10.02
CA GLN A 213 -3.21 -1.53 -9.80
C GLN A 213 -4.24 -1.86 -8.75
N LYS A 214 -4.88 -3.04 -8.85
CA LYS A 214 -5.90 -3.48 -7.88
C LYS A 214 -5.33 -3.57 -6.46
N TYR A 215 -4.07 -3.99 -6.31
CA TYR A 215 -3.45 -4.17 -4.99
C TYR A 215 -2.78 -2.91 -4.43
N PHE A 216 -1.96 -2.21 -5.23
CA PHE A 216 -1.14 -1.07 -4.81
C PHE A 216 -1.71 0.30 -5.21
N GLY A 217 -2.71 0.33 -6.07
CA GLY A 217 -3.29 1.55 -6.63
C GLY A 217 -2.61 2.03 -7.90
N SER A 218 -3.27 2.99 -8.56
CA SER A 218 -2.88 3.51 -9.89
C SER A 218 -1.50 4.13 -9.95
N ARG A 219 -1.07 4.86 -8.91
CA ARG A 219 0.25 5.53 -8.89
C ARG A 219 1.40 4.54 -8.97
N ILE A 220 1.32 3.44 -8.22
CA ILE A 220 2.35 2.39 -8.20
C ILE A 220 2.28 1.56 -9.47
N ALA A 221 1.08 1.21 -9.94
CA ALA A 221 0.91 0.50 -11.20
C ALA A 221 1.45 1.30 -12.40
N PHE A 222 1.19 2.61 -12.45
CA PHE A 222 1.72 3.48 -13.50
C PHE A 222 3.24 3.53 -13.48
N TYR A 223 3.85 3.62 -12.29
CA TYR A 223 5.30 3.55 -12.16
C TYR A 223 5.87 2.26 -12.77
N PHE A 224 5.27 1.10 -12.48
CA PHE A 224 5.74 -0.17 -13.05
C PHE A 224 5.44 -0.31 -14.55
N ALA A 225 4.29 0.17 -15.02
CA ALA A 225 3.98 0.21 -16.44
C ALA A 225 5.00 1.06 -17.21
N TRP A 226 5.33 2.25 -16.68
CA TRP A 226 6.35 3.12 -17.24
C TRP A 226 7.74 2.47 -17.20
N LEU A 227 8.10 1.83 -16.08
CA LEU A 227 9.37 1.13 -15.94
C LEU A 227 9.51 -0.01 -16.98
N GLY A 228 8.48 -0.83 -17.16
CA GLY A 228 8.47 -1.89 -18.17
C GLY A 228 8.58 -1.36 -19.60
N HIS A 229 7.87 -0.27 -19.90
CA HIS A 229 8.01 0.42 -21.18
C HIS A 229 9.44 0.97 -21.38
N TYR A 230 10.02 1.58 -20.36
CA TYR A 230 11.37 2.13 -20.44
C TYR A 230 12.44 1.04 -20.64
N THR A 231 12.33 -0.09 -19.94
CA THR A 231 13.27 -1.22 -20.11
C THR A 231 13.18 -1.85 -21.50
N THR A 232 11.98 -1.93 -22.08
CA THR A 232 11.79 -2.43 -23.45
C THR A 232 12.30 -1.43 -24.49
N ALA A 233 12.07 -0.13 -24.29
CA ALA A 233 12.60 0.93 -25.14
C ALA A 233 14.13 0.97 -25.15
N LEU A 234 14.79 0.67 -24.01
CA LEU A 234 16.26 0.60 -23.92
C LEU A 234 16.88 -0.60 -24.65
N LEU A 235 16.09 -1.61 -25.02
CA LEU A 235 16.61 -2.78 -25.74
C LEU A 235 17.18 -2.39 -27.12
N ILE A 236 16.51 -1.48 -27.83
CA ILE A 236 16.92 -1.02 -29.17
C ILE A 236 18.30 -0.32 -29.13
N PRO A 237 18.51 0.75 -28.34
CA PRO A 237 19.82 1.39 -28.25
C PRO A 237 20.89 0.47 -27.66
N ALA A 238 20.53 -0.45 -26.76
CA ALA A 238 21.47 -1.45 -26.24
C ALA A 238 21.97 -2.40 -27.34
N LEU A 239 21.08 -2.91 -28.20
CA LEU A 239 21.45 -3.77 -29.32
C LEU A 239 22.32 -3.03 -30.33
N ILE A 240 21.94 -1.80 -30.68
CA ILE A 240 22.74 -0.94 -31.57
C ILE A 240 24.15 -0.71 -30.97
N GLY A 241 24.22 -0.35 -29.68
CA GLY A 241 25.49 -0.14 -28.99
C GLY A 241 26.38 -1.38 -28.97
N ILE A 242 25.82 -2.57 -28.76
CA ILE A 242 26.56 -3.84 -28.82
C ILE A 242 27.11 -4.08 -30.23
N ILE A 243 26.31 -3.86 -31.28
CA ILE A 243 26.75 -4.01 -32.67
C ILE A 243 27.93 -3.08 -32.96
N PHE A 244 27.82 -1.79 -32.60
CA PHE A 244 28.91 -0.83 -32.77
C PHE A 244 30.17 -1.23 -32.00
N TRP A 245 30.02 -1.66 -30.74
CA TRP A 245 31.14 -2.08 -29.91
C TRP A 245 31.89 -3.28 -30.50
N VAL A 246 31.16 -4.29 -30.96
CA VAL A 246 31.74 -5.48 -31.61
C VAL A 246 32.44 -5.10 -32.92
N CYS A 247 31.80 -4.32 -33.80
CA CYS A 247 32.39 -3.86 -35.05
C CYS A 247 33.68 -3.06 -34.82
N LEU A 248 33.71 -2.18 -33.81
CA LEU A 248 34.89 -1.39 -33.46
C LEU A 248 36.07 -2.27 -33.04
N ILE A 249 35.82 -3.30 -32.23
CA ILE A 249 36.85 -4.25 -31.78
C ILE A 249 37.41 -5.04 -32.96
N TYR A 250 36.55 -5.55 -33.85
CA TYR A 250 37.00 -6.26 -35.05
C TYR A 250 37.84 -5.36 -35.96
N LEU A 251 37.42 -4.11 -36.19
CA LEU A 251 38.15 -3.16 -37.01
C LEU A 251 39.53 -2.84 -36.42
N CYS A 252 39.61 -2.62 -35.10
CA CYS A 252 40.86 -2.37 -34.39
C CYS A 252 41.82 -3.57 -34.47
N GLY A 253 41.31 -4.80 -34.30
CA GLY A 253 42.11 -6.02 -34.45
C GLY A 253 42.66 -6.20 -35.87
N VAL A 254 41.84 -5.91 -36.89
CA VAL A 254 42.29 -5.97 -38.30
C VAL A 254 43.36 -4.92 -38.58
N ILE A 255 43.18 -3.68 -38.13
CA ILE A 255 44.18 -2.61 -38.30
C ILE A 255 45.48 -2.98 -37.59
N ALA A 256 45.41 -3.50 -36.37
CA ALA A 256 46.60 -3.96 -35.63
C ALA A 256 47.33 -5.10 -36.35
N TYR A 257 46.59 -6.04 -36.96
CA TYR A 257 47.18 -7.11 -37.76
C TYR A 257 47.92 -6.60 -39.00
N PHE A 258 47.32 -5.66 -39.74
CA PHE A 258 47.96 -5.04 -40.91
C PHE A 258 49.10 -4.08 -40.55
N SER A 259 49.12 -3.52 -39.33
CA SER A 259 50.24 -2.69 -38.86
C SER A 259 51.47 -3.50 -38.45
N HIS A 260 51.32 -4.82 -38.25
CA HIS A 260 52.38 -5.69 -37.71
C HIS A 260 53.01 -6.61 -38.77
N ASN A 261 52.40 -6.70 -39.96
CA ASN A 261 52.93 -7.35 -41.16
C ASN A 261 53.46 -6.31 -42.14
#